data_AF-A0A914YDM9-F1
#
_entry.id   AF-A0A914YDM9-F1
#
_cell.length_a   1.000
_cell.length_b   1.000
_cell.length_c   1.000
_cell.angle_alpha   90.00
_cell.angle_beta   90.00
_cell.angle_gamma   90.00
#
_symmetry.space_group_name_H-M   'P 1'
#
loop_
_entity.id
_entity.type
_entity.pdbx_description
1 polymer ?
#
loop_
_entity_poly.entity_id
_entity_poly.type
_entity_poly.pdbx_seq_one_letter_code
_entity_poly.pdbx_strand_id
1 'polypeptide(L)'
;MRLDKFLGESTDLSRSDARKVLKSGEITVNGEVVTKGTHVVQEGDVVCWDDEPLALIGLRYIMLNKPAGYECSLKNSAYPSVMMLIDVDKRERLHTVGRLDVDTTGLNF
;
A
#
# COMPACT_ATOMS: atom_id res chain seq x y z
N MET A 1 13.57 4.94 9.20
CA MET A 1 13.42 3.79 8.26
C MET A 1 14.37 3.97 7.08
N ARG A 2 14.85 2.90 6.40
CA ARG A 2 15.65 3.08 5.18
C ARG A 2 14.82 3.68 4.05
N LEU A 3 15.40 4.58 3.25
CA LEU A 3 14.72 5.27 2.15
C LEU A 3 14.23 4.29 1.07
N ASP A 4 15.01 3.26 0.73
CA ASP A 4 14.55 2.23 -0.21
C ASP A 4 13.32 1.46 0.28
N LYS A 5 13.24 1.21 1.59
CA LYS A 5 12.05 0.63 2.23
C LYS A 5 10.89 1.62 2.27
N PHE A 6 11.17 2.89 2.57
CA PHE A 6 10.17 3.96 2.59
C PHE A 6 9.45 4.07 1.25
N LEU A 7 10.21 4.16 0.15
CA LEU A 7 9.64 4.23 -1.21
C LEU A 7 8.77 3.02 -1.52
N GLY A 8 9.24 1.80 -1.19
CA GLY A 8 8.43 0.59 -1.36
C GLY A 8 7.19 0.52 -0.47
N GLU A 9 7.11 1.30 0.63
CA GLU A 9 5.95 1.38 1.51
C GLU A 9 5.00 2.53 1.15
N SER A 10 5.49 3.61 0.52
CA SER A 10 4.69 4.77 0.09
C SER A 10 4.22 4.72 -1.36
N THR A 11 4.85 3.93 -2.24
CA THR A 11 4.51 3.87 -3.68
C THR A 11 4.33 2.44 -4.18
N ASP A 12 3.86 2.27 -5.42
CA ASP A 12 3.73 0.96 -6.08
C ASP A 12 5.04 0.47 -6.71
N LEU A 13 6.16 1.15 -6.45
CA LEU A 13 7.46 0.77 -6.98
C LEU A 13 7.92 -0.56 -6.41
N SER A 14 8.40 -1.44 -7.30
CA SER A 14 9.17 -2.60 -6.89
C SER A 14 10.48 -2.17 -6.22
N ARG A 15 11.10 -3.04 -5.42
CA ARG A 15 12.43 -2.76 -4.84
C ARG A 15 13.48 -2.42 -5.88
N SER A 16 13.40 -3.03 -7.07
CA SER A 16 14.30 -2.72 -8.18
C SER A 16 14.03 -1.35 -8.78
N ASP A 17 12.77 -0.95 -8.90
CA ASP A 17 12.39 0.33 -9.50
C ASP A 17 12.67 1.48 -8.52
N ALA A 18 12.40 1.30 -7.23
CA ALA A 18 12.82 2.25 -6.20
C ALA A 18 14.34 2.53 -6.26
N ARG A 19 15.17 1.52 -6.52
CA ARG A 19 16.62 1.71 -6.72
C ARG A 19 16.97 2.45 -8.00
N LYS A 20 16.17 2.33 -9.07
CA LYS A 20 16.38 3.08 -10.31
C LYS A 20 16.04 4.55 -10.11
N VAL A 21 14.88 4.83 -9.52
CA VAL A 21 14.40 6.19 -9.21
C VAL A 21 15.35 6.91 -8.25
N LEU A 22 15.88 6.20 -7.26
CA LEU A 22 16.95 6.75 -6.39
C LEU A 22 18.22 7.10 -7.19
N LYS A 23 18.61 6.27 -8.15
CA LYS A 23 19.82 6.51 -8.95
C LYS A 23 19.65 7.63 -9.99
N SER A 24 18.44 7.86 -10.49
CA SER A 24 18.15 8.97 -11.41
C SER A 24 18.11 10.33 -10.69
N GLY A 25 18.04 10.36 -9.36
CA GLY A 25 18.05 11.60 -8.59
C GLY A 25 16.69 12.27 -8.49
N GLU A 26 15.61 11.53 -8.76
CA GLU A 26 14.21 12.01 -8.70
C GLU A 26 13.67 12.10 -7.26
N ILE A 27 14.40 11.55 -6.28
CA ILE A 27 13.99 11.54 -4.87
C ILE A 27 14.72 12.62 -4.09
N THR A 28 13.97 13.44 -3.37
CA THR A 28 14.50 14.41 -2.42
C THR A 28 14.07 14.07 -0.99
N VAL A 29 14.93 14.39 -0.03
CA VAL A 29 14.63 14.36 1.41
C VAL A 29 14.92 15.75 1.93
N ASN A 30 13.89 16.43 2.46
CA ASN A 30 13.96 17.82 2.92
C ASN A 30 14.54 18.79 1.84
N GLY A 31 14.24 18.53 0.57
CA GLY A 31 14.71 19.34 -0.57
C GLY A 31 16.10 18.98 -1.10
N GLU A 32 16.82 18.05 -0.47
CA GLU A 32 18.12 17.57 -0.95
C GLU A 32 17.97 16.26 -1.74
N VAL A 33 18.60 16.17 -2.91
CA VAL A 33 18.58 14.94 -3.73
C VAL A 33 19.34 13.82 -3.03
N VAL A 34 18.66 12.70 -2.76
CA VAL A 34 19.25 11.53 -2.08
C VAL A 34 19.22 10.31 -3.00
N THR A 35 20.41 9.83 -3.39
CA THR A 35 20.55 8.67 -4.28
C THR A 35 20.87 7.36 -3.55
N LYS A 36 21.22 7.43 -2.26
CA LYS A 36 21.57 6.27 -1.45
C LYS A 36 20.32 5.71 -0.77
N GLY A 37 19.82 4.57 -1.25
CA GLY A 37 18.68 3.88 -0.62
C GLY A 37 18.90 3.44 0.84
N THR A 38 20.15 3.37 1.31
CA THR A 38 20.50 3.11 2.72
C THR A 38 20.32 4.33 3.62
N HIS A 39 20.05 5.51 3.06
CA HIS A 39 19.75 6.71 3.83
C HIS A 39 18.59 6.43 4.79
N VAL A 40 18.68 6.95 6.01
CA VAL A 40 17.69 6.70 7.05
C VAL A 40 16.76 7.90 7.14
N VAL A 41 15.52 7.71 6.71
CA VAL A 41 14.41 8.65 6.88
C VAL A 41 14.02 8.68 8.35
N GLN A 42 14.07 9.86 8.95
CA GLN A 42 13.67 10.14 10.32
C GLN A 42 12.20 10.57 10.40
N GLU A 43 11.67 10.59 11.62
CA GLU A 43 10.34 11.14 11.87
C GLU A 43 10.38 12.65 11.66
N GLY A 44 9.48 13.18 10.81
CA GLY A 44 9.44 14.58 10.42
C GLY A 44 10.15 14.92 9.10
N ASP A 45 10.93 13.99 8.53
CA ASP A 45 11.51 14.18 7.20
C ASP A 45 10.42 14.21 6.12
N VAL A 46 10.55 15.15 5.18
CA VAL A 46 9.69 15.24 3.99
C VAL A 46 10.41 14.58 2.83
N VAL A 47 9.92 13.41 2.42
CA VAL A 47 10.41 12.70 1.25
C VAL A 47 9.52 13.07 0.06
N CYS A 48 10.11 13.57 -1.03
CA CYS A 48 9.38 13.84 -2.27
C CYS A 48 9.90 13.00 -3.43
N TRP A 49 9.02 12.70 -4.38
CA TRP A 49 9.35 12.17 -5.69
C TRP A 49 8.80 13.13 -6.73
N ASP A 50 9.65 13.67 -7.59
CA ASP A 50 9.28 14.68 -8.59
C ASP A 50 8.52 15.86 -7.95
N ASP A 51 9.03 16.36 -6.83
CA ASP A 51 8.46 17.45 -6.00
C ASP A 51 7.11 17.14 -5.31
N GLU A 52 6.54 15.94 -5.51
CA GLU A 52 5.35 15.50 -4.80
C GLU A 52 5.70 14.78 -3.49
N PRO A 53 5.12 15.20 -2.34
CA PRO A 53 5.41 14.59 -1.05
C PRO A 53 4.83 13.17 -0.96
N LEU A 54 5.67 12.23 -0.54
CA LEU A 54 5.29 10.85 -0.32
C LEU A 54 4.90 10.62 1.15
N ALA A 55 3.78 9.95 1.36
CA ALA A 55 3.31 9.55 2.68
C ALA A 55 3.32 8.03 2.85
N LEU A 56 3.62 7.57 4.08
CA LEU A 56 3.50 6.16 4.40
C LEU A 56 2.05 5.78 4.55
N ILE A 57 1.68 4.66 3.92
CA ILE A 57 0.39 4.02 4.16
C ILE A 57 0.46 3.33 5.53
N GLY A 58 -0.18 3.96 6.52
CA GLY A 58 -0.30 3.46 7.89
C GLY A 58 -1.28 2.30 8.04
N LEU A 59 -1.68 2.04 9.29
CA LEU A 59 -2.72 1.06 9.59
C LEU A 59 -4.06 1.52 9.04
N ARG A 60 -4.77 0.61 8.37
CA ARG A 60 -6.08 0.86 7.78
C ARG A 60 -7.07 -0.20 8.25
N TYR A 61 -8.27 0.26 8.56
CA TYR A 61 -9.42 -0.58 8.91
C TYR A 61 -10.55 -0.17 7.99
N ILE A 62 -11.09 -1.12 7.22
CA ILE A 62 -12.17 -0.87 6.28
C ILE A 62 -13.40 -1.60 6.77
N MET A 63 -14.52 -0.92 6.79
CA MET A 63 -15.81 -1.53 7.10
C MET A 63 -16.55 -1.76 5.79
N LEU A 64 -16.83 -3.01 5.47
CA LEU A 64 -17.53 -3.41 4.26
C LEU A 64 -18.88 -4.02 4.64
N ASN A 65 -19.96 -3.48 4.07
CA ASN A 65 -21.23 -4.20 4.02
C ASN A 65 -21.17 -5.19 2.85
N LYS A 66 -20.77 -6.43 3.14
CA LYS A 66 -20.56 -7.48 2.16
C LYS A 66 -21.90 -7.88 1.50
N PRO A 67 -22.00 -7.84 0.16
CA PRO A 67 -23.13 -8.39 -0.57
C PRO A 67 -23.03 -9.93 -0.71
N ALA A 68 -24.15 -10.56 -1.05
CA ALA A 68 -24.17 -11.98 -1.41
C ALA A 68 -23.46 -12.20 -2.76
N GLY A 69 -22.94 -13.40 -2.98
CA GLY A 69 -22.22 -13.78 -4.19
C GLY A 69 -20.71 -13.51 -4.18
N TYR A 70 -20.16 -13.04 -3.05
CA TYR A 70 -18.73 -12.79 -2.86
C TYR A 70 -18.16 -13.64 -1.73
N GLU A 71 -16.90 -14.04 -1.84
CA GLU A 71 -16.17 -14.80 -0.81
C GLU A 71 -15.21 -13.91 -0.01
N CYS A 72 -15.11 -14.13 1.30
CA CYS A 72 -14.14 -13.48 2.19
C CYS A 72 -12.73 -14.07 2.01
N SER A 73 -12.15 -13.92 0.82
CA SER A 73 -10.83 -14.42 0.44
C SER A 73 -9.94 -13.28 -0.11
N LEU A 74 -8.63 -13.52 -0.19
CA LEU A 74 -7.68 -12.59 -0.85
C LEU A 74 -7.55 -12.83 -2.36
N LYS A 75 -7.98 -14.01 -2.82
CA LYS A 75 -7.80 -14.47 -4.19
C LYS A 75 -9.10 -15.07 -4.67
N ASN A 76 -9.47 -14.77 -5.90
CA ASN A 76 -10.66 -15.36 -6.52
C ASN A 76 -10.52 -16.90 -6.55
N SER A 77 -11.60 -17.58 -6.19
CA SER A 77 -11.74 -19.02 -6.32
C SER A 77 -13.01 -19.35 -7.12
N ALA A 78 -13.97 -20.04 -6.50
CA ALA A 78 -15.27 -20.31 -7.11
C ALA A 78 -16.14 -19.04 -7.21
N TYR A 79 -15.93 -18.07 -6.31
CA TYR A 79 -16.65 -16.80 -6.28
C TYR A 79 -15.67 -15.62 -6.31
N PRO A 80 -16.12 -14.42 -6.74
CA PRO A 80 -15.30 -13.21 -6.65
C PRO A 80 -14.96 -12.87 -5.20
N SER A 81 -13.71 -12.49 -4.95
CA SER A 81 -13.25 -12.03 -3.64
C SER A 81 -13.90 -10.70 -3.26
N VAL A 82 -14.24 -10.53 -1.98
CA VAL A 82 -14.65 -9.23 -1.41
C VAL A 82 -13.63 -8.12 -1.63
N MET A 83 -12.35 -8.46 -1.85
CA MET A 83 -11.32 -7.47 -2.18
C MET A 83 -11.63 -6.75 -3.50
N MET A 84 -12.36 -7.37 -4.43
CA MET A 84 -12.79 -6.70 -5.67
C MET A 84 -13.72 -5.50 -5.42
N LEU A 85 -14.35 -5.42 -4.24
CA LEU A 85 -15.24 -4.34 -3.84
C LEU A 85 -14.49 -3.16 -3.18
N ILE A 86 -13.18 -3.28 -2.99
CA ILE A 86 -12.34 -2.30 -2.31
C ILE A 86 -11.37 -1.70 -3.33
N ASP A 87 -11.40 -0.39 -3.49
CA ASP A 87 -10.52 0.39 -4.36
C ASP A 87 -9.67 1.34 -3.52
N VAL A 88 -8.54 0.83 -3.03
CA VAL A 88 -7.56 1.59 -2.24
C VAL A 88 -6.16 1.16 -2.62
N ASP A 89 -5.20 2.07 -2.49
CA ASP A 89 -3.78 1.77 -2.74
C ASP A 89 -3.30 0.59 -1.90
N LYS A 90 -2.43 -0.25 -2.45
CA LYS A 90 -1.90 -1.42 -1.74
C LYS A 90 -2.96 -2.31 -1.10
N ARG A 91 -4.07 -2.53 -1.81
CA ARG A 91 -5.17 -3.40 -1.38
C ARG A 91 -4.68 -4.79 -0.99
N GLU A 92 -3.63 -5.29 -1.63
CA GLU A 92 -2.99 -6.58 -1.35
C GLU A 92 -2.40 -6.70 0.06
N ARG A 93 -2.25 -5.58 0.79
CA ARG A 93 -1.86 -5.57 2.21
C ARG A 93 -3.04 -5.74 3.17
N LEU A 94 -4.27 -5.64 2.68
CA LEU A 94 -5.48 -5.84 3.48
C LEU A 94 -5.74 -7.33 3.68
N HIS A 95 -6.42 -7.66 4.77
CA HIS A 95 -6.91 -9.00 5.07
C HIS A 95 -8.27 -8.89 5.73
N THR A 96 -9.13 -9.88 5.48
CA THR A 96 -10.44 -9.92 6.11
C THR A 96 -10.32 -10.38 7.56
N VAL A 97 -11.09 -9.76 8.45
CA VAL A 97 -11.25 -10.15 9.85
C VAL A 97 -12.65 -10.74 10.03
N GLY A 98 -12.69 -12.04 10.31
CA GLY A 98 -13.93 -12.82 10.28
C GLY A 98 -14.33 -13.20 8.84
N ARG A 99 -15.23 -14.19 8.73
CA ARG A 99 -15.69 -14.72 7.44
C ARG A 99 -17.20 -14.79 7.45
N LEU A 100 -17.78 -14.36 6.34
CA LEU A 100 -19.18 -14.60 6.00
C LEU A 100 -19.22 -15.57 4.82
N ASP A 101 -20.19 -16.47 4.82
CA ASP A 101 -20.42 -17.35 3.69
C ASP A 101 -20.82 -16.55 2.44
N VAL A 102 -20.75 -17.20 1.29
CA VAL A 102 -20.93 -16.54 -0.02
C VAL A 102 -22.29 -15.88 -0.13
N ASP A 103 -23.33 -16.56 0.34
CA ASP A 103 -24.73 -16.13 0.38
C ASP A 103 -25.06 -15.23 1.57
N THR A 104 -24.16 -15.12 2.56
CA THR A 104 -24.35 -14.28 3.73
C THR A 104 -23.96 -12.83 3.44
N THR A 105 -24.80 -11.90 3.90
CA THR A 105 -24.59 -10.45 3.79
C THR A 105 -24.29 -9.83 5.14
N GLY A 106 -23.71 -8.63 5.14
CA GLY A 106 -23.52 -7.83 6.36
C GLY A 106 -22.08 -7.44 6.60
N LEU A 107 -21.79 -7.10 7.86
CA LEU A 107 -20.54 -6.49 8.25
C LEU A 107 -19.33 -7.43 8.08
N ASN A 108 -18.35 -7.01 7.28
CA ASN A 108 -17.03 -7.62 7.20
C ASN A 108 -15.96 -6.52 7.33
N PHE A 109 -14.87 -6.84 8.02
CA PHE A 109 -13.69 -5.97 8.16
C PHE A 109 -12.54 -6.51 7.32
#